data_AF-A0ABD1RAR5-F1
#
_entry.id   AF-A0ABD1RAR5-F1
#
_cell.length_a   1.000
_cell.length_b   1.000
_cell.length_c   1.000
_cell.angle_alpha   90.00
_cell.angle_beta   90.00
_cell.angle_gamma   90.00
#
_symmetry.space_group_name_H-M   'P 1'
#
loop_
_entity.id
_entity.type
_entity.pdbx_description
1 polymer ?
#
loop_
_entity_poly.entity_id
_entity_poly.type
_entity_poly.pdbx_seq_one_letter_code
_entity_poly.pdbx_strand_id
1 'polypeptide(L)'
;MEADLRESDSNLLNMTKQLDNANAAQKVAAEALEAANVEKRRLQEEAKSRDEEISGLRKELADAEEGKKAAEDGRKEAEAGKKEVEARLANAEADFVANFHNTEAYSNFADYFARIGQQEVMTVLRNDHPDFDVKSLEAKFPPPDAEGEEDS
;
A
#
# COMPACT_ATOMS: atom_id res chain seq x y z
N MET A 1 61.97 84.47 10.54
CA MET A 1 62.33 83.84 9.24
C MET A 1 62.77 82.39 9.43
N GLU A 2 63.83 82.07 10.20
CA GLU A 2 64.23 80.65 10.42
C GLU A 2 63.25 79.83 11.28
N ALA A 3 62.63 80.43 12.30
CA ALA A 3 61.62 79.77 13.12
C ALA A 3 60.34 79.46 12.33
N ASP A 4 59.88 80.40 11.50
CA ASP A 4 58.70 80.25 10.65
C ASP A 4 58.88 79.16 9.57
N LEU A 5 60.10 79.04 9.03
CA LEU A 5 60.47 77.97 8.10
C LEU A 5 60.42 76.59 8.77
N ARG A 6 60.97 76.46 9.98
CA ARG A 6 60.90 75.19 10.75
C ARG A 6 59.48 74.78 11.11
N GLU A 7 58.62 75.74 11.45
CA GLU A 7 57.21 75.47 11.74
C GLU A 7 56.46 75.04 10.48
N SER A 8 56.70 75.71 9.35
CA SER A 8 56.18 75.32 8.05
C SER A 8 56.60 73.90 7.66
N ASP A 9 57.87 73.54 7.82
CA ASP A 9 58.38 72.20 7.52
C ASP A 9 57.77 71.13 8.44
N SER A 10 57.60 71.45 9.73
CA SER A 10 56.93 70.54 10.67
C SER A 10 55.46 70.33 10.32
N ASN A 11 54.77 71.38 9.85
CA ASN A 11 53.39 71.30 9.40
C ASN A 11 53.26 70.48 8.12
N LEU A 12 54.15 70.67 7.14
CA LEU A 12 54.19 69.88 5.92
C LEU A 12 54.41 68.40 6.22
N LEU A 13 55.35 68.06 7.12
CA LEU A 13 55.60 66.67 7.50
C LEU A 13 54.36 66.03 8.17
N ASN A 14 53.65 66.78 9.00
CA ASN A 14 52.42 66.31 9.64
C ASN A 14 51.29 66.10 8.61
N MET A 15 51.14 67.02 7.66
CA MET A 15 50.17 66.87 6.58
C MET A 15 50.47 65.66 5.69
N THR A 16 51.73 65.41 5.35
CA THR A 16 52.14 64.22 4.58
C THR A 16 51.77 62.94 5.31
N LYS A 17 52.07 62.83 6.62
CA LYS A 17 51.68 61.66 7.42
C LYS A 17 50.17 61.47 7.50
N GLN A 18 49.41 62.55 7.63
CA GLN A 18 47.95 62.49 7.63
C GLN A 18 47.40 62.01 6.29
N LEU A 19 47.98 62.48 5.18
CA LEU A 19 47.59 62.07 3.84
C LEU A 19 47.92 60.60 3.56
N ASP A 20 49.09 60.13 3.98
CA ASP A 20 49.47 58.71 3.88
C ASP A 20 48.52 57.81 4.68
N ASN A 21 48.19 58.22 5.91
CA ASN A 21 47.22 57.50 6.75
C ASN A 21 45.82 57.48 6.13
N ALA A 22 45.37 58.61 5.57
CA ALA A 22 44.07 58.70 4.90
C ALA A 22 44.02 57.79 3.66
N ASN A 23 45.09 57.78 2.86
CA ASN A 23 45.19 56.91 1.69
C ASN A 23 45.18 55.42 2.09
N ALA A 24 45.90 55.05 3.15
CA ALA A 24 45.89 53.69 3.67
C ALA A 24 44.50 53.28 4.17
N ALA A 25 43.81 54.15 4.91
CA ALA A 25 42.45 53.90 5.38
C ALA A 25 41.46 53.77 4.22
N GLN A 26 41.56 54.62 3.19
CA GLN A 26 40.73 54.54 1.99
C GLN A 26 40.94 53.22 1.25
N LYS A 27 42.18 52.75 1.12
CA LYS A 27 42.50 51.46 0.50
C LYS A 27 41.85 50.30 1.25
N VAL A 28 42.01 50.25 2.57
CA VAL A 28 41.39 49.20 3.41
C VAL A 28 39.86 49.22 3.31
N ALA A 29 39.25 50.42 3.30
CA ALA A 29 37.81 50.55 3.15
C ALA A 29 37.32 50.06 1.77
N ALA A 30 38.09 50.32 0.70
CA ALA A 30 37.76 49.82 -0.64
C ALA A 30 37.84 48.29 -0.73
N GLU A 31 38.90 47.68 -0.18
CA GLU A 31 39.06 46.22 -0.12
C GLU A 31 37.95 45.55 0.70
N ALA A 32 37.58 46.14 1.84
CA ALA A 32 36.48 45.65 2.67
C ALA A 32 35.12 45.73 1.95
N LEU A 33 34.88 46.80 1.20
CA LEU A 33 33.66 46.96 0.40
C LEU A 33 33.60 45.95 -0.76
N GLU A 34 34.73 45.68 -1.42
CA GLU A 34 34.82 44.67 -2.46
C GLU A 34 34.52 43.27 -1.91
N ALA A 35 35.15 42.89 -0.78
CA ALA A 35 34.90 41.62 -0.11
C ALA A 35 33.42 41.48 0.30
N ALA A 36 32.82 42.53 0.86
CA ALA A 36 31.40 42.53 1.23
C ALA A 36 30.48 42.38 0.01
N ASN A 37 30.83 42.98 -1.13
CA ASN A 37 30.06 42.84 -2.36
C ASN A 37 30.17 41.43 -2.97
N VAL A 38 31.34 40.80 -2.87
CA VAL A 38 31.52 39.40 -3.27
C VAL A 38 30.66 38.47 -2.41
N GLU A 39 30.72 38.61 -1.10
CA GLU A 39 29.92 37.80 -0.19
C GLU A 39 28.42 38.01 -0.39
N LYS A 40 27.99 39.26 -0.63
CA LYS A 40 26.60 39.56 -0.96
C LYS A 40 26.13 38.84 -2.23
N ARG A 41 26.95 38.78 -3.28
CA ARG A 41 26.60 38.04 -4.52
C ARG A 41 26.52 36.55 -4.25
N ARG A 42 27.47 35.99 -3.50
CA ARG A 42 27.48 34.58 -3.09
C ARG A 42 26.19 34.19 -2.36
N LEU A 43 25.80 34.99 -1.37
CA LEU A 43 24.56 34.77 -0.60
C LEU A 43 23.29 34.91 -1.47
N GLN A 44 23.29 35.81 -2.46
CA GLN A 44 22.18 35.94 -3.39
C GLN A 44 22.03 34.72 -4.31
N GLU A 45 23.14 34.13 -4.75
CA GLU A 45 23.12 32.90 -5.54
C GLU A 45 22.67 31.69 -4.70
N GLU A 46 23.15 31.57 -3.47
CA GLU A 46 22.69 30.54 -2.53
C GLU A 46 21.20 30.66 -2.24
N ALA A 47 20.69 31.87 -2.03
CA ALA A 47 19.26 32.10 -1.80
C ALA A 47 18.42 31.65 -3.01
N LYS A 48 18.82 31.99 -4.23
CA LYS A 48 18.13 31.55 -5.47
C LYS A 48 18.15 30.03 -5.62
N SER A 49 19.30 29.40 -5.37
CA SER A 49 19.41 27.94 -5.45
C SER A 49 18.50 27.25 -4.42
N ARG A 50 18.40 27.79 -3.20
CA ARG A 50 17.47 27.27 -2.19
C ARG A 50 16.01 27.47 -2.56
N ASP A 51 15.66 28.60 -3.17
CA ASP A 51 14.29 28.86 -3.64
C ASP A 51 13.87 27.86 -4.73
N GLU A 52 14.79 27.51 -5.64
CA GLU A 52 14.58 26.46 -6.65
C GLU A 52 14.39 25.08 -6.02
N GLU A 53 15.22 24.72 -5.04
CA GLU A 53 15.10 23.47 -4.29
C GLU A 53 13.76 23.37 -3.53
N ILE A 54 13.37 24.44 -2.82
CA ILE A 54 12.09 24.50 -2.11
C ILE A 54 10.91 24.38 -3.08
N SER A 55 11.01 24.99 -4.26
CA SER A 55 10.00 24.86 -5.31
C SER A 55 9.87 23.40 -5.79
N GLY A 56 11.00 22.74 -6.03
CA GLY A 56 11.04 21.31 -6.39
C GLY A 56 10.39 20.42 -5.33
N LEU A 57 10.79 20.58 -4.07
CA LEU A 57 10.23 19.82 -2.94
C LEU A 57 8.73 20.05 -2.76
N ARG A 58 8.23 21.27 -2.98
CA ARG A 58 6.78 21.55 -2.93
C ARG A 58 6.01 20.80 -4.01
N LYS A 59 6.59 20.67 -5.21
CA LYS A 59 5.98 19.90 -6.29
C LYS A 59 5.94 18.41 -5.95
N GLU A 60 7.06 17.84 -5.49
CA GLU A 60 7.13 16.44 -5.08
C GLU A 60 6.14 16.13 -3.94
N LEU A 61 5.97 17.05 -2.98
CA LEU A 61 4.98 16.90 -1.92
C LEU A 61 3.55 16.86 -2.47
N ALA A 62 3.21 17.73 -3.42
CA ALA A 62 1.88 17.74 -4.05
C ALA A 62 1.61 16.43 -4.81
N ASP A 63 2.58 15.94 -5.58
CA ASP A 63 2.48 14.67 -6.31
C ASP A 63 2.31 13.49 -5.34
N ALA A 64 3.03 13.50 -4.21
CA ALA A 64 2.91 12.48 -3.17
C ALA A 64 1.55 12.51 -2.45
N GLU A 65 0.99 13.70 -2.20
CA GLU A 65 -0.34 13.87 -1.61
C GLU A 65 -1.44 13.35 -2.55
N GLU A 66 -1.32 13.60 -3.85
CA GLU A 66 -2.24 13.05 -4.86
C GLU A 66 -2.15 11.51 -4.91
N GLY A 67 -0.93 10.97 -4.93
CA GLY A 67 -0.70 9.53 -4.90
C GLY A 67 -1.28 8.87 -3.63
N LYS A 68 -1.13 9.52 -2.47
CA LYS A 68 -1.73 9.05 -1.22
C LYS A 68 -3.26 9.00 -1.30
N LYS A 69 -3.89 10.05 -1.84
CA LYS A 69 -5.35 10.10 -2.00
C LYS A 69 -5.85 8.99 -2.92
N ALA A 70 -5.20 8.78 -4.06
CA ALA A 70 -5.54 7.69 -4.98
C ALA A 70 -5.43 6.31 -4.30
N ALA A 71 -4.38 6.10 -3.50
CA ALA A 71 -4.22 4.86 -2.73
C ALA A 71 -5.30 4.66 -1.67
N GLU A 72 -5.72 5.72 -0.97
CA GLU A 72 -6.82 5.67 0.00
C GLU A 72 -8.16 5.32 -0.67
N ASP A 73 -8.44 5.90 -1.83
CA ASP A 73 -9.68 5.61 -2.56
C ASP A 73 -9.68 4.19 -3.13
N GLY A 74 -8.57 3.74 -3.71
CA GLY A 74 -8.41 2.34 -4.14
C GLY A 74 -8.56 1.34 -2.99
N ARG A 75 -8.10 1.70 -1.77
CA ARG A 75 -8.29 0.86 -0.57
C ARG A 75 -9.76 0.75 -0.18
N LYS A 76 -10.53 1.84 -0.25
CA LYS A 76 -11.97 1.83 0.05
C LYS A 76 -12.73 0.97 -0.96
N GLU A 77 -12.40 1.08 -2.24
CA GLU A 77 -13.01 0.26 -3.29
C GLU A 77 -12.72 -1.23 -3.08
N ALA A 78 -11.47 -1.58 -2.78
CA ALA A 78 -11.10 -2.96 -2.48
C ALA A 78 -11.82 -3.51 -1.24
N GLU A 79 -11.99 -2.71 -0.19
CA GLU A 79 -12.75 -3.12 1.01
C GLU A 79 -14.24 -3.31 0.71
N ALA A 80 -14.83 -2.44 -0.12
CA ALA A 80 -16.21 -2.58 -0.57
C ALA A 80 -16.40 -3.85 -1.41
N GLY A 81 -15.50 -4.10 -2.37
CA GLY A 81 -15.52 -5.30 -3.20
C GLY A 81 -15.36 -6.59 -2.37
N LYS A 82 -14.50 -6.57 -1.35
CA LYS A 82 -14.35 -7.70 -0.42
C LYS A 82 -15.68 -8.00 0.31
N LYS A 83 -16.33 -6.98 0.87
CA LYS A 83 -17.62 -7.14 1.56
C LYS A 83 -18.71 -7.67 0.62
N GLU A 84 -18.71 -7.23 -0.63
CA GLU A 84 -19.64 -7.74 -1.64
C GLU A 84 -19.42 -9.22 -1.94
N VAL A 85 -18.16 -9.65 -2.11
CA VAL A 85 -17.82 -11.06 -2.32
C VAL A 85 -18.21 -11.91 -1.12
N GLU A 86 -17.93 -11.46 0.10
CA GLU A 86 -18.34 -12.15 1.33
C GLU A 86 -19.87 -12.30 1.42
N ALA A 87 -20.63 -11.25 1.09
CA ALA A 87 -22.09 -11.31 1.06
C ALA A 87 -22.62 -12.27 -0.01
N ARG A 88 -22.01 -12.28 -1.21
CA ARG A 88 -22.38 -13.21 -2.29
C ARG A 88 -22.11 -14.67 -1.89
N LEU A 89 -20.96 -14.93 -1.26
CA LEU A 89 -20.62 -16.27 -0.78
C LEU A 89 -21.59 -16.73 0.30
N ALA A 90 -21.87 -15.89 1.30
CA ALA A 90 -22.83 -16.23 2.35
C ALA A 90 -24.23 -16.54 1.78
N ASN A 91 -24.68 -15.77 0.78
CA ASN A 91 -25.94 -16.05 0.09
C ASN A 91 -25.92 -17.36 -0.70
N ALA A 92 -24.81 -17.65 -1.40
CA ALA A 92 -24.66 -18.89 -2.16
C ALA A 92 -24.63 -20.12 -1.23
N GLU A 93 -23.97 -20.02 -0.09
CA GLU A 93 -23.95 -21.07 0.94
C GLU A 93 -25.36 -21.29 1.51
N ALA A 94 -26.07 -20.21 1.85
CA ALA A 94 -27.44 -20.30 2.35
C ALA A 94 -28.39 -20.95 1.32
N ASP A 95 -28.27 -20.58 0.04
CA ASP A 95 -29.05 -21.16 -1.05
C ASP A 95 -28.73 -22.65 -1.26
N PHE A 96 -27.44 -23.02 -1.23
CA PHE A 96 -27.02 -24.42 -1.32
C PHE A 96 -27.61 -25.26 -0.18
N VAL A 97 -27.51 -24.80 1.07
CA VAL A 97 -28.05 -25.53 2.23
C VAL A 97 -29.57 -25.65 2.14
N ALA A 98 -30.27 -24.56 1.79
CA ALA A 98 -31.72 -24.57 1.66
C ALA A 98 -32.19 -25.56 0.58
N ASN A 99 -31.44 -25.67 -0.51
CA ASN A 99 -31.81 -26.49 -1.66
C ASN A 99 -31.05 -27.82 -1.75
N PHE A 100 -30.29 -28.20 -0.72
CA PHE A 100 -29.44 -29.40 -0.76
C PHE A 100 -30.23 -30.66 -1.09
N HIS A 101 -31.44 -30.79 -0.57
CA HIS A 101 -32.34 -31.92 -0.83
C HIS A 101 -32.80 -32.05 -2.29
N ASN A 102 -32.67 -30.98 -3.09
CA ASN A 102 -32.98 -30.97 -4.52
C ASN A 102 -31.73 -31.25 -5.38
N THR A 103 -30.59 -31.56 -4.77
CA THR A 103 -29.36 -31.86 -5.49
C THR A 103 -29.26 -33.34 -5.81
N GLU A 104 -28.60 -33.65 -6.94
CA GLU A 104 -28.26 -35.03 -7.31
C GLU A 104 -27.42 -35.72 -6.22
N ALA A 105 -26.55 -34.97 -5.54
CA ALA A 105 -25.76 -35.48 -4.42
C ALA A 105 -26.63 -35.98 -3.26
N TYR A 106 -27.71 -35.25 -2.93
CA TYR A 106 -28.66 -35.69 -1.91
C TYR A 106 -29.47 -36.90 -2.39
N SER A 107 -29.94 -36.91 -3.64
CA SER A 107 -30.65 -38.06 -4.20
C SER A 107 -29.80 -39.34 -4.14
N ASN A 108 -28.54 -39.27 -4.59
CA ASN A 108 -27.60 -40.39 -4.53
C ASN A 108 -27.33 -40.85 -3.09
N PHE A 109 -27.17 -39.91 -2.16
CA PHE A 109 -27.04 -40.20 -0.74
C PHE A 109 -28.27 -40.89 -0.17
N ALA A 110 -29.46 -40.36 -0.44
CA ALA A 110 -30.74 -40.89 0.04
C ALA A 110 -30.99 -42.30 -0.52
N ASP A 111 -30.73 -42.52 -1.80
CA ASP A 111 -30.87 -43.82 -2.46
C ASP A 111 -29.93 -44.87 -1.86
N TYR A 112 -28.67 -44.50 -1.60
CA TYR A 112 -27.70 -45.39 -0.96
C TYR A 112 -28.18 -45.88 0.42
N PHE A 113 -28.62 -44.96 1.29
CA PHE A 113 -29.12 -45.32 2.62
C PHE A 113 -30.46 -46.05 2.57
N ALA A 114 -31.34 -45.73 1.63
CA ALA A 114 -32.57 -46.47 1.41
C ALA A 114 -32.28 -47.93 1.05
N ARG A 115 -31.29 -48.19 0.17
CA ARG A 115 -30.85 -49.55 -0.17
C ARG A 115 -30.29 -50.29 1.04
N ILE A 116 -29.49 -49.64 1.91
CA ILE A 116 -29.01 -50.26 3.16
C ILE A 116 -30.18 -50.66 4.07
N GLY A 117 -31.11 -49.75 4.33
CA GLY A 117 -32.27 -50.03 5.18
C GLY A 117 -33.14 -51.16 4.63
N GLN A 118 -33.31 -51.23 3.30
CA GLN A 118 -33.98 -52.35 2.64
C GLN A 118 -33.28 -53.68 2.92
N GLN A 119 -31.94 -53.74 2.85
CA GLN A 119 -31.17 -54.95 3.17
C GLN A 119 -31.30 -55.39 4.63
N GLU A 120 -31.32 -54.44 5.57
CA GLU A 120 -31.55 -54.74 6.98
C GLU A 120 -32.93 -55.38 7.20
N VAL A 121 -33.97 -54.83 6.56
CA VAL A 121 -35.33 -55.39 6.61
C VAL A 121 -35.37 -56.80 6.02
N MET A 122 -34.73 -57.05 4.87
CA MET A 122 -34.66 -58.40 4.29
C MET A 122 -33.97 -59.39 5.23
N THR A 123 -32.91 -58.94 5.92
CA THR A 123 -32.20 -59.76 6.90
C THR A 123 -33.10 -60.16 8.06
N VAL A 124 -33.89 -59.22 8.60
CA VAL A 124 -34.86 -59.50 9.67
C VAL A 124 -35.95 -60.44 9.19
N LEU A 125 -36.55 -60.19 8.02
CA LEU A 125 -37.59 -61.06 7.45
C LEU A 125 -37.11 -62.50 7.26
N ARG A 126 -35.86 -62.69 6.81
CA ARG A 126 -35.26 -64.01 6.64
C ARG A 126 -35.12 -64.76 7.97
N ASN A 127 -34.79 -64.05 9.04
CA ASN A 127 -34.55 -64.64 10.35
C ASN A 127 -35.86 -64.94 11.10
N ASP A 128 -36.80 -64.00 11.08
CA ASP A 128 -38.01 -64.06 11.90
C ASP A 128 -39.21 -64.67 11.16
N HIS A 129 -39.18 -64.67 9.82
CA HIS A 129 -40.24 -65.17 8.95
C HIS A 129 -39.68 -66.04 7.82
N PRO A 130 -39.16 -67.25 8.12
CA PRO A 130 -38.45 -68.09 7.14
C PRO A 130 -39.34 -68.61 6.00
N ASP A 131 -40.66 -68.64 6.19
CA ASP A 131 -41.64 -69.06 5.18
C ASP A 131 -41.95 -67.94 4.16
N PHE A 132 -41.47 -66.72 4.40
CA PHE A 132 -41.66 -65.58 3.52
C PHE A 132 -40.64 -65.61 2.37
N ASP A 133 -41.08 -65.37 1.13
CA ASP A 133 -40.19 -65.38 -0.05
C ASP A 133 -39.34 -64.10 -0.15
N VAL A 134 -38.29 -64.04 0.67
CA VAL A 134 -37.32 -62.94 0.70
C VAL A 134 -36.50 -62.85 -0.60
N LYS A 135 -36.28 -63.97 -1.30
CA LYS A 135 -35.48 -63.99 -2.54
C LYS A 135 -36.12 -63.21 -3.68
N SER A 136 -37.45 -63.27 -3.80
CA SER A 136 -38.18 -62.44 -4.78
C SER A 136 -38.06 -60.94 -4.50
N LEU A 137 -37.95 -60.57 -3.22
CA LEU A 137 -37.73 -59.18 -2.82
C LEU A 137 -36.29 -58.72 -3.05
N GLU A 138 -35.29 -59.54 -2.73
CA GLU A 138 -33.87 -59.22 -2.97
C GLU A 138 -33.57 -58.99 -4.45
N ALA A 139 -34.21 -59.75 -5.36
CA ALA A 139 -34.09 -59.53 -6.80
C ALA A 139 -34.65 -58.18 -7.27
N LYS A 140 -35.56 -57.56 -6.50
CA LYS A 140 -36.13 -56.23 -6.79
C LYS A 140 -35.39 -55.09 -6.10
N PHE A 141 -34.65 -55.39 -5.04
CA PHE A 141 -33.93 -54.43 -4.20
C PHE A 141 -32.49 -54.93 -3.96
N PRO A 142 -31.63 -54.86 -5.00
CA PRO A 142 -30.25 -55.34 -4.89
C PRO A 142 -29.42 -54.49 -3.91
N PRO A 143 -28.34 -55.05 -3.33
CA PRO A 143 -27.47 -54.32 -2.42
C PRO A 143 -26.73 -53.18 -3.13
N PRO A 144 -26.31 -52.13 -2.38
CA PRO A 144 -25.75 -50.90 -2.96
C PRO A 144 -24.56 -51.12 -3.89
N ASP A 145 -23.72 -52.12 -3.60
CA ASP A 145 -22.47 -52.39 -4.33
C ASP A 145 -22.63 -53.36 -5.50
N ALA A 146 -23.86 -53.85 -5.78
CA ALA A 146 -24.10 -54.84 -6.83
C ALA A 146 -24.09 -54.26 -8.26
N GLU A 147 -24.10 -52.93 -8.42
CA GLU A 147 -24.16 -52.26 -9.74
C GLU A 147 -22.76 -51.80 -10.24
N GLY A 148 -21.66 -52.22 -9.60
CA GLY A 148 -20.29 -51.80 -9.93
C GLY A 148 -19.42 -52.80 -10.70
N GLU A 149 -19.93 -53.98 -11.07
CA GLU A 149 -19.19 -54.98 -11.87
C GLU A 149 -19.70 -55.02 -13.32
N GLU A 150 -19.62 -53.90 -14.05
CA GLU A 150 -19.61 -53.97 -15.53
C GLU A 150 -18.46 -53.12 -16.10
N ASP A 151 -17.67 -53.79 -16.94
CA ASP A 151 -16.61 -53.34 -17.85
C ASP A 151 -15.21 -53.02 -17.30
N SER A 152 -14.39 -54.07 -17.21
CA SER A 152 -12.92 -54.04 -17.41
C SER A 152 -12.55 -54.51 -18.82
#